data_AF-A0A950IY16-F1
#
_entry.id   AF-A0A950IY16-F1
#
_cell.length_a   1.000
_cell.length_b   1.000
_cell.length_c   1.000
_cell.angle_alpha   90.00
_cell.angle_beta   90.00
_cell.angle_gamma   90.00
#
_symmetry.space_group_name_H-M   'P 1'
#
loop_
_entity.id
_entity.type
_entity.pdbx_description
1 polymer ?
#
loop_
_entity_poly.entity_id
_entity_poly.type
_entity_poly.pdbx_seq_one_letter_code
_entity_poly.pdbx_strand_id
1 'polypeptide(L)'
;MKTTFALLITLALAAPGCGAQNQTSPAAPTQLVQPLQRSGELAATIPTTEAPTAVSVQPLLDFSEADVKFSLQSLMSTLRDQRHEGWVLAAYPDPNTHHALIGAGFSLDVPAREHPQTDPLNPHQFVEPSSAQLWQAAGLDPALLQQILARFNRDASTWTTRQYRRKIRMHALAPELTEEEAARLLRISAIQAVYNARAYCRNFDQLTGPQQMALSQLVFQMGVNLEEFAQFLSAMNGDGYEPVSLDTGVQATESDHWKYVQATLMDSQWAHRYSGRASTVIAMFDPHYLDDPSGAERRVEAVLHPPKHRRTRPSAHMVRTGSHKAPAARPSSRQSARKRKTA
;
A
#
# COMPACT_ATOMS: atom_id res chain seq x y z
N MET A 1 -34.45 21.00 -3.74
CA MET A 1 -33.51 21.05 -4.87
C MET A 1 -32.37 20.09 -4.56
N LYS A 2 -32.27 18.98 -5.30
CA LYS A 2 -31.26 17.94 -5.08
C LYS A 2 -30.03 18.30 -5.91
N THR A 3 -28.96 18.74 -5.27
CA THR A 3 -27.64 18.92 -5.89
C THR A 3 -26.86 17.62 -5.73
N THR A 4 -26.85 16.83 -6.79
CA THR A 4 -25.96 15.68 -6.97
C THR A 4 -24.54 16.18 -7.23
N PHE A 5 -23.64 16.02 -6.27
CA PHE A 5 -22.21 16.15 -6.50
C PHE A 5 -21.70 14.88 -7.16
N ALA A 6 -21.33 14.99 -8.44
CA ALA A 6 -20.54 13.96 -9.13
C ALA A 6 -19.08 14.10 -8.65
N LEU A 7 -18.64 13.15 -7.81
CA LEU A 7 -17.24 13.07 -7.39
C LEU A 7 -16.42 12.40 -8.50
N LEU A 8 -15.47 13.15 -9.05
CA LEU A 8 -14.51 12.71 -10.05
C LEU A 8 -13.50 11.73 -9.44
N ILE A 9 -13.55 10.48 -9.90
CA ILE A 9 -12.57 9.44 -9.61
C ILE A 9 -11.34 9.70 -10.48
N THR A 10 -10.27 10.23 -9.90
CA THR A 10 -8.97 10.36 -10.56
C THR A 10 -8.14 9.11 -10.23
N LEU A 11 -8.32 8.04 -11.02
CA LEU A 11 -7.38 6.92 -11.00
C LEU A 11 -6.20 7.34 -11.89
N ALA A 12 -5.00 7.42 -11.32
CA ALA A 12 -3.79 7.88 -11.98
C ALA A 12 -3.52 7.13 -13.31
N LEU A 13 -3.14 7.92 -14.31
CA LEU A 13 -2.74 7.47 -15.64
C LEU A 13 -1.49 6.58 -15.56
N ALA A 14 -1.55 5.42 -16.22
CA ALA A 14 -0.39 4.58 -16.45
C ALA A 14 0.53 5.24 -17.49
N ALA A 15 1.74 5.62 -17.06
CA ALA A 15 2.90 5.70 -17.92
C ALA A 15 3.58 4.32 -17.95
N PRO A 16 4.11 3.85 -19.09
CA PRO A 16 4.94 2.66 -19.12
C PRO A 16 6.36 3.04 -18.68
N GLY A 17 6.88 2.41 -17.62
CA GLY A 17 8.29 2.60 -17.26
C GLY A 17 8.60 2.31 -15.80
N CYS A 18 9.47 1.30 -15.60
CA CYS A 18 10.18 0.89 -14.39
C CYS A 18 9.35 0.40 -13.19
N GLY A 19 9.57 -0.88 -12.88
CA GLY A 19 8.91 -1.63 -11.82
C GLY A 19 9.38 -1.20 -10.43
N ALA A 20 8.40 -1.05 -9.54
CA ALA A 20 8.58 -1.29 -8.12
C ALA A 20 7.72 -2.55 -7.85
N GLN A 21 8.39 -3.63 -7.49
CA GLN A 21 7.79 -4.94 -7.22
C GLN A 21 6.95 -4.83 -5.95
N ASN A 22 5.65 -5.13 -6.05
CA ASN A 22 4.85 -5.52 -4.91
C ASN A 22 4.87 -7.05 -4.87
N GLN A 23 5.11 -7.61 -3.69
CA GLN A 23 5.32 -9.02 -3.35
C GLN A 23 5.74 -9.93 -4.52
N THR A 24 7.06 -10.02 -4.78
CA THR A 24 7.60 -11.06 -5.66
C THR A 24 8.75 -11.78 -4.99
N SER A 25 8.70 -13.12 -5.02
CA SER A 25 9.90 -13.95 -4.93
C SER A 25 10.76 -13.77 -6.19
N PRO A 26 12.11 -13.77 -6.09
CA PRO A 26 12.95 -13.90 -7.27
C PRO A 26 12.87 -15.32 -7.82
N ALA A 27 12.87 -15.44 -9.15
CA ALA A 27 12.91 -16.72 -9.86
C ALA A 27 14.24 -17.44 -9.57
N ALA A 28 14.16 -18.69 -9.10
CA ALA A 28 15.33 -19.56 -8.99
C ALA A 28 15.91 -19.86 -10.39
N PRO A 29 17.24 -19.88 -10.56
CA PRO A 29 17.85 -20.19 -11.85
C PRO A 29 17.68 -21.68 -12.19
N THR A 30 17.07 -21.94 -13.33
CA THR A 30 17.04 -23.24 -14.01
C THR A 30 18.48 -23.70 -14.27
N GLN A 31 18.97 -24.65 -13.46
CA GLN A 31 20.22 -25.33 -13.78
C GLN A 31 20.01 -26.30 -14.93
N LEU A 32 20.88 -26.14 -15.93
CA LEU A 32 21.00 -26.97 -17.12
C LEU A 32 21.27 -28.43 -16.76
N VAL A 33 20.43 -29.31 -17.29
CA VAL A 33 20.64 -30.75 -17.35
C VAL A 33 21.84 -31.04 -18.24
N GLN A 34 22.85 -31.74 -17.72
CA GLN A 34 23.76 -32.56 -18.51
C GLN A 34 23.65 -34.03 -18.05
N PRO A 35 23.60 -34.99 -18.98
CA PRO A 35 23.55 -36.41 -18.65
C PRO A 35 24.94 -37.05 -18.75
N LEU A 36 25.35 -37.87 -17.77
CA LEU A 36 26.26 -39.00 -18.05
C LEU A 36 26.25 -40.09 -16.95
N GLN A 37 25.83 -41.29 -17.40
CA GLN A 37 26.27 -42.65 -17.06
C GLN A 37 26.33 -43.21 -15.61
N ARG A 38 25.38 -44.12 -15.37
CA ARG A 38 25.45 -45.55 -14.93
C ARG A 38 26.43 -46.05 -13.85
N SER A 39 25.76 -46.75 -12.90
CA SER A 39 26.09 -48.02 -12.24
C SER A 39 26.80 -47.97 -10.89
N GLY A 40 26.11 -48.48 -9.86
CA GLY A 40 26.66 -48.74 -8.54
C GLY A 40 25.57 -48.99 -7.50
N GLU A 41 24.99 -50.19 -7.54
CA GLU A 41 24.08 -50.74 -6.54
C GLU A 41 24.81 -50.91 -5.20
N LEU A 42 24.33 -50.24 -4.14
CA LEU A 42 24.51 -50.65 -2.74
C LEU A 42 23.44 -49.94 -1.89
N ALA A 43 22.65 -50.75 -1.18
CA ALA A 43 21.59 -50.33 -0.30
C ALA A 43 22.12 -49.40 0.81
N ALA A 44 21.60 -48.17 0.83
CA ALA A 44 21.75 -47.26 1.95
C ALA A 44 20.37 -46.69 2.29
N THR A 45 20.00 -46.92 3.54
CA THR A 45 18.85 -46.43 4.29
C THR A 45 18.40 -45.05 3.80
N ILE A 46 17.16 -44.95 3.33
CA ILE A 46 16.50 -43.68 3.04
C ILE A 46 16.52 -42.87 4.34
N PRO A 47 17.24 -41.74 4.43
CA PRO A 47 16.89 -40.76 5.45
C PRO A 47 15.53 -40.22 5.01
N THR A 48 14.53 -40.43 5.85
CA THR A 48 13.26 -39.71 5.78
C THR A 48 13.60 -38.23 5.60
N THR A 49 13.38 -37.72 4.39
CA THR A 49 13.47 -36.30 4.08
C THR A 49 12.51 -35.60 5.04
N GLU A 50 13.05 -34.94 6.06
CA GLU A 50 12.30 -33.99 6.87
C GLU A 50 11.58 -33.06 5.91
N ALA A 51 10.26 -33.01 6.02
CA ALA A 51 9.47 -31.96 5.39
C ALA A 51 10.09 -30.61 5.78
N PRO A 52 10.16 -29.64 4.86
CA PRO A 52 10.72 -28.33 5.17
C PRO A 52 10.05 -27.81 6.44
N THR A 53 10.86 -27.44 7.43
CA THR A 53 10.46 -26.88 8.72
C THR A 53 9.35 -25.87 8.49
N ALA A 54 8.11 -26.24 8.81
CA ALA A 54 6.97 -25.39 8.56
C ALA A 54 7.17 -24.07 9.31
N VAL A 55 7.21 -22.94 8.59
CA VAL A 55 7.23 -21.61 9.20
C VAL A 55 6.06 -21.53 10.17
N SER A 56 6.37 -21.34 11.46
CA SER A 56 5.36 -21.42 12.53
C SER A 56 4.44 -20.20 12.49
N VAL A 57 3.14 -20.44 12.44
CA VAL A 57 2.10 -19.39 12.59
C VAL A 57 1.79 -19.07 14.05
N GLN A 58 2.37 -19.82 14.99
CA GLN A 58 2.08 -19.70 16.42
C GLN A 58 2.26 -18.27 16.97
N PRO A 59 3.32 -17.51 16.61
CA PRO A 59 3.46 -16.12 17.07
C PRO A 59 2.26 -15.23 16.68
N LEU A 60 1.65 -15.49 15.53
CA LEU A 60 0.51 -14.72 15.06
C LEU A 60 -0.76 -15.01 15.86
N LEU A 61 -0.89 -16.24 16.38
CA LEU A 61 -2.02 -16.67 17.20
C LEU A 61 -1.89 -16.19 18.66
N ASP A 62 -0.65 -16.09 19.15
CA ASP A 62 -0.34 -15.65 20.51
C ASP A 62 -0.32 -14.11 20.66
N PHE A 63 -0.55 -13.37 19.57
CA PHE A 63 -0.53 -11.91 19.55
C PHE A 63 -1.55 -11.30 20.53
N SER A 64 -1.08 -10.32 21.30
CA SER A 64 -1.87 -9.51 22.22
C SER A 64 -1.93 -8.06 21.74
N GLU A 65 -3.06 -7.38 21.97
CA GLU A 65 -3.16 -5.92 21.71
C GLU A 65 -2.15 -5.10 22.53
N ALA A 66 -1.61 -5.65 23.62
CA ALA A 66 -0.55 -5.02 24.42
C ALA A 66 0.82 -5.05 23.72
N ASP A 67 0.99 -5.85 22.66
CA ASP A 67 2.25 -5.95 21.90
C ASP A 67 2.49 -4.72 21.03
N VAL A 68 1.55 -3.78 20.95
CA VAL A 68 1.65 -2.56 20.15
C VAL A 68 1.08 -1.35 20.89
N LYS A 69 1.53 -0.16 20.51
CA LYS A 69 1.08 1.13 21.06
C LYS A 69 -0.03 1.78 20.23
N PHE A 70 -0.61 1.06 19.28
CA PHE A 70 -1.75 1.48 18.47
C PHE A 70 -2.83 0.39 18.52
N SER A 71 -4.08 0.75 18.22
CA SER A 71 -5.15 -0.25 18.14
C SER A 71 -5.05 -1.04 16.84
N LEU A 72 -5.01 -2.38 16.91
CA LEU A 72 -5.03 -3.22 15.70
C LEU A 72 -6.29 -2.97 14.87
N GLN A 73 -7.42 -2.68 15.53
CA GLN A 73 -8.66 -2.31 14.86
C GLN A 73 -8.52 -1.03 14.02
N SER A 74 -7.76 -0.04 14.49
CA SER A 74 -7.48 1.18 13.72
C SER A 74 -6.68 0.86 12.46
N LEU A 75 -5.62 0.03 12.57
CA LEU A 75 -4.85 -0.42 11.41
C LEU A 75 -5.76 -1.15 10.41
N MET A 76 -6.58 -2.10 10.86
CA MET A 76 -7.51 -2.81 10.00
C MET A 76 -8.51 -1.85 9.33
N SER A 77 -9.05 -0.88 10.06
CA SER A 77 -9.96 0.12 9.50
C SER A 77 -9.27 0.95 8.41
N THR A 78 -8.02 1.35 8.63
CA THR A 78 -7.21 2.07 7.65
C THR A 78 -6.97 1.22 6.39
N LEU A 79 -6.58 -0.05 6.54
CA LEU A 79 -6.32 -0.94 5.40
C LEU A 79 -7.57 -1.17 4.53
N ARG A 80 -8.76 -1.24 5.15
CA ARG A 80 -10.05 -1.38 4.45
C ARG A 80 -10.49 -0.14 3.66
N ASP A 81 -9.97 1.03 4.01
CA ASP A 81 -10.32 2.27 3.33
C ASP A 81 -9.93 2.19 1.84
N GLN A 82 -10.78 2.68 0.96
CA GLN A 82 -10.54 2.71 -0.49
C GLN A 82 -9.32 3.54 -0.90
N ARG A 83 -8.85 4.45 -0.04
CA ARG A 83 -7.59 5.19 -0.21
C ARG A 83 -6.36 4.31 0.05
N HIS A 84 -6.55 3.24 0.81
CA HIS A 84 -5.55 2.22 1.10
C HIS A 84 -5.83 1.03 0.18
N GLU A 85 -6.13 -0.16 0.70
CA GLU A 85 -6.28 -1.37 -0.12
C GLU A 85 -7.68 -1.51 -0.70
N GLY A 86 -8.68 -0.89 -0.08
CA GLY A 86 -10.07 -1.13 -0.36
C GLY A 86 -10.58 -2.45 0.23
N TRP A 87 -11.82 -2.80 -0.12
CA TRP A 87 -12.51 -3.94 0.47
C TRP A 87 -13.33 -4.69 -0.57
N VAL A 88 -12.85 -5.87 -0.98
CA VAL A 88 -13.50 -6.70 -2.02
C VAL A 88 -13.63 -8.14 -1.53
N LEU A 89 -14.86 -8.57 -1.23
CA LEU A 89 -15.14 -9.90 -0.67
C LEU A 89 -15.10 -11.05 -1.68
N ALA A 90 -14.58 -10.82 -2.88
CA ALA A 90 -14.48 -11.79 -3.97
C ALA A 90 -13.10 -11.70 -4.59
N ALA A 91 -12.57 -12.81 -5.10
CA ALA A 91 -11.25 -12.85 -5.70
C ALA A 91 -11.13 -11.96 -6.94
N TYR A 92 -10.03 -11.22 -7.03
CA TYR A 92 -9.73 -10.32 -8.15
C TYR A 92 -8.23 -10.30 -8.46
N PRO A 93 -7.81 -9.98 -9.70
CA PRO A 93 -6.40 -10.00 -10.05
C PRO A 93 -5.71 -8.75 -9.52
N ASP A 94 -4.53 -8.93 -8.93
CA ASP A 94 -3.57 -7.86 -8.71
C ASP A 94 -3.29 -7.15 -10.05
N PRO A 95 -3.29 -5.80 -10.09
CA PRO A 95 -3.12 -5.05 -11.32
C PRO A 95 -1.75 -5.21 -11.99
N ASN A 96 -0.72 -5.62 -11.26
CA ASN A 96 0.66 -5.71 -11.71
C ASN A 96 1.10 -7.16 -11.87
N THR A 97 0.78 -8.03 -10.91
CA THR A 97 1.27 -9.41 -10.87
C THR A 97 0.24 -10.43 -11.37
N HIS A 98 -1.03 -10.02 -11.48
CA HIS A 98 -2.16 -10.90 -11.80
C HIS A 98 -2.44 -12.01 -10.78
N HIS A 99 -1.74 -12.03 -9.64
CA HIS A 99 -2.06 -12.93 -8.53
C HIS A 99 -3.47 -12.68 -8.00
N ALA A 100 -4.06 -13.72 -7.42
CA ALA A 100 -5.43 -13.65 -6.91
C ALA A 100 -5.42 -12.95 -5.55
N LEU A 101 -6.14 -11.83 -5.45
CA LEU A 101 -6.31 -11.05 -4.23
C LEU A 101 -7.75 -11.16 -3.71
N ILE A 102 -7.95 -11.01 -2.40
CA ILE A 102 -9.27 -10.87 -1.77
C ILE A 102 -9.21 -9.93 -0.55
N GLY A 103 -10.36 -9.43 -0.10
CA GLY A 103 -10.50 -8.58 1.08
C GLY A 103 -9.80 -7.24 0.90
N ALA A 104 -8.86 -6.94 1.81
CA ALA A 104 -7.99 -5.77 1.76
C ALA A 104 -6.64 -6.11 1.10
N GLY A 105 -6.68 -6.68 -0.12
CA GLY A 105 -5.48 -7.00 -0.88
C GLY A 105 -4.70 -8.23 -0.40
N PHE A 106 -5.35 -9.17 0.30
CA PHE A 106 -4.72 -10.43 0.70
C PHE A 106 -4.45 -11.33 -0.50
N SER A 107 -3.20 -11.70 -0.73
CA SER A 107 -2.78 -12.63 -1.79
C SER A 107 -3.16 -14.07 -1.42
N LEU A 108 -3.83 -14.78 -2.31
CA LEU A 108 -4.39 -16.12 -2.06
C LEU A 108 -3.42 -17.28 -2.34
N ASP A 109 -2.33 -17.03 -3.06
CA ASP A 109 -1.47 -18.04 -3.67
C ASP A 109 0.03 -17.83 -3.40
N VAL A 110 0.39 -17.24 -2.26
CA VAL A 110 1.80 -17.03 -1.86
C VAL A 110 2.34 -18.27 -1.12
N PRO A 111 3.46 -18.87 -1.57
CA PRO A 111 4.11 -19.97 -0.86
C PRO A 111 4.79 -19.47 0.42
N ALA A 112 4.99 -20.37 1.39
CA ALA A 112 5.79 -20.06 2.56
C ALA A 112 7.25 -19.78 2.14
N ARG A 113 7.90 -18.82 2.80
CA ARG A 113 9.27 -18.44 2.50
C ARG A 113 10.09 -18.40 3.79
N GLU A 114 11.33 -18.88 3.72
CA GLU A 114 12.31 -18.54 4.74
C GLU A 114 12.85 -17.13 4.47
N HIS A 115 12.76 -16.28 5.48
CA HIS A 115 13.26 -14.92 5.41
C HIS A 115 14.27 -14.71 6.54
N PRO A 116 15.58 -14.90 6.28
CA PRO A 116 16.59 -14.82 7.31
C PRO A 116 16.73 -13.38 7.81
N GLN A 117 16.91 -13.22 9.12
CA GLN A 117 17.29 -11.94 9.71
C GLN A 117 18.76 -11.65 9.36
N THR A 118 18.99 -10.61 8.56
CA THR A 118 20.33 -10.20 8.11
C THR A 118 20.96 -9.15 9.01
N ASP A 119 20.18 -8.47 9.83
CA ASP A 119 20.65 -7.53 10.83
C ASP A 119 21.00 -8.26 12.14
N PRO A 120 22.28 -8.39 12.50
CA PRO A 120 22.69 -9.12 13.70
C PRO A 120 22.30 -8.42 15.00
N LEU A 121 21.92 -7.13 14.95
CA LEU A 121 21.48 -6.37 16.12
C LEU A 121 19.97 -6.48 16.35
N ASN A 122 19.22 -7.01 15.38
CA ASN A 122 17.78 -7.18 15.53
C ASN A 122 17.46 -8.63 15.98
N PRO A 123 16.93 -8.84 17.20
CA PRO A 123 16.60 -10.18 17.69
C PRO A 123 15.33 -10.75 17.06
N HIS A 124 14.53 -9.92 16.38
CA HIS A 124 13.24 -10.32 15.83
C HIS A 124 13.40 -11.03 14.48
N GLN A 125 12.80 -12.22 14.35
CA GLN A 125 12.78 -12.98 13.10
C GLN A 125 11.54 -12.62 12.27
N PHE A 126 11.68 -12.71 10.94
CA PHE A 126 10.55 -12.61 10.03
C PHE A 126 9.64 -13.84 10.13
N VAL A 127 8.34 -13.62 9.96
CA VAL A 127 7.30 -14.64 9.91
C VAL A 127 6.61 -14.55 8.53
N GLU A 128 6.94 -15.49 7.66
CA GLU A 128 6.46 -15.53 6.25
C GLU A 128 5.77 -16.88 5.91
N PRO A 129 4.66 -17.23 6.60
CA PRO A 129 3.85 -18.38 6.25
C PRO A 129 3.19 -18.22 4.88
N SER A 130 2.78 -19.33 4.28
CA SER A 130 2.00 -19.32 3.05
C SER A 130 0.62 -18.68 3.25
N SER A 131 0.02 -18.20 2.15
CA SER A 131 -1.38 -17.75 2.15
C SER A 131 -2.33 -18.81 2.69
N ALA A 132 -2.07 -20.09 2.41
CA ALA A 132 -2.89 -21.21 2.91
C ALA A 132 -2.76 -21.40 4.43
N GLN A 133 -1.58 -21.18 5.00
CA GLN A 133 -1.36 -21.22 6.45
C GLN A 133 -2.04 -20.03 7.14
N LEU A 134 -1.96 -18.82 6.58
CA LEU A 134 -2.68 -17.65 7.10
C LEU A 134 -4.20 -17.82 7.01
N TRP A 135 -4.69 -18.41 5.91
CA TRP A 135 -6.09 -18.76 5.75
C TRP A 135 -6.60 -19.69 6.85
N GLN A 136 -5.85 -20.75 7.14
CA GLN A 136 -6.14 -21.69 8.23
C GLN A 136 -6.04 -21.01 9.60
N ALA A 137 -5.02 -20.18 9.83
CA ALA A 137 -4.85 -19.44 11.08
C ALA A 137 -5.99 -18.43 11.34
N ALA A 138 -6.61 -17.90 10.29
CA ALA A 138 -7.84 -17.09 10.38
C ALA A 138 -9.11 -17.91 10.70
N GLY A 139 -8.98 -19.24 10.83
CA GLY A 139 -10.07 -20.17 11.09
C GLY A 139 -10.96 -20.44 9.88
N LEU A 140 -10.44 -20.29 8.66
CA LEU A 140 -11.18 -20.50 7.42
C LEU A 140 -10.93 -21.90 6.86
N ASP A 141 -11.95 -22.47 6.21
CA ASP A 141 -11.89 -23.80 5.60
C ASP A 141 -10.90 -23.82 4.42
N PRO A 142 -9.87 -24.69 4.43
CA PRO A 142 -8.96 -24.86 3.29
C PRO A 142 -9.66 -25.24 1.99
N ALA A 143 -10.77 -25.98 2.05
CA ALA A 143 -11.53 -26.34 0.85
C ALA A 143 -12.17 -25.12 0.19
N LEU A 144 -12.58 -24.11 0.98
CA LEU A 144 -13.10 -22.85 0.48
C LEU A 144 -12.03 -22.09 -0.30
N LEU A 145 -10.78 -22.04 0.19
CA LEU A 145 -9.66 -21.42 -0.53
C LEU A 145 -9.47 -22.04 -1.92
N GLN A 146 -9.47 -23.37 -2.01
CA GLN A 146 -9.32 -24.07 -3.28
C GLN A 146 -10.48 -23.79 -4.24
N GLN A 147 -11.71 -23.70 -3.73
CA GLN A 147 -12.89 -23.34 -4.54
C GLN A 147 -12.80 -21.92 -5.10
N ILE A 148 -12.34 -20.96 -4.28
CA ILE A 148 -12.15 -19.56 -4.68
C ILE A 148 -11.06 -19.47 -5.76
N LEU A 149 -9.91 -20.10 -5.55
CA LEU A 149 -8.82 -20.13 -6.54
C LEU A 149 -9.26 -20.77 -7.86
N ALA A 150 -10.00 -21.89 -7.81
CA ALA A 150 -10.53 -22.53 -9.02
C ALA A 150 -11.51 -21.63 -9.77
N ARG A 151 -12.38 -20.90 -9.05
CA ARG A 151 -13.29 -19.91 -9.64
C ARG A 151 -12.54 -18.75 -10.26
N PHE A 152 -11.59 -18.17 -9.53
CA PHE A 152 -10.74 -17.10 -10.01
C PHE A 152 -10.02 -17.48 -11.31
N ASN A 153 -9.37 -18.65 -11.37
CA ASN A 153 -8.64 -19.10 -12.55
C ASN A 153 -9.54 -19.26 -13.78
N ARG A 154 -10.75 -19.81 -13.59
CA ARG A 154 -11.74 -19.90 -14.66
C ARG A 154 -12.18 -18.51 -15.12
N ASP A 155 -12.51 -17.62 -14.20
CA ASP A 155 -13.01 -16.28 -14.52
C ASP A 155 -11.90 -15.42 -15.15
N ALA A 156 -10.64 -15.57 -14.72
CA ALA A 156 -9.46 -14.91 -15.28
C ALA A 156 -9.15 -15.34 -16.72
N SER A 157 -9.49 -16.59 -17.09
CA SER A 157 -9.43 -17.05 -18.48
C SER A 157 -10.49 -16.39 -19.38
N THR A 158 -11.55 -15.84 -18.78
CA THR A 158 -12.70 -15.27 -19.51
C THR A 158 -12.69 -13.73 -19.50
N TRP A 159 -12.23 -13.12 -18.42
CA TRP A 159 -12.32 -11.68 -18.18
C TRP A 159 -10.95 -11.00 -18.19
N THR A 160 -10.87 -9.88 -18.89
CA THR A 160 -9.73 -8.95 -18.83
C THR A 160 -9.67 -8.22 -17.47
N THR A 161 -8.48 -7.74 -17.08
CA THR A 161 -8.29 -6.90 -15.89
C THR A 161 -9.20 -5.67 -15.88
N ARG A 162 -9.49 -5.08 -17.06
CA ARG A 162 -10.41 -3.94 -17.19
C ARG A 162 -11.85 -4.34 -16.82
N GLN A 163 -12.28 -5.54 -17.21
CA GLN A 163 -13.60 -6.06 -16.84
C GLN A 163 -13.69 -6.32 -15.33
N TYR A 164 -12.67 -6.90 -14.71
CA TYR A 164 -12.59 -7.03 -13.25
C TYR A 164 -12.72 -5.68 -12.54
N ARG A 165 -11.90 -4.68 -12.92
CA ARG A 165 -11.97 -3.33 -12.34
C ARG A 165 -13.36 -2.70 -12.46
N ARG A 166 -14.03 -2.91 -13.59
CA ARG A 166 -15.41 -2.44 -13.78
C ARG A 166 -16.37 -3.18 -12.84
N LYS A 167 -16.27 -4.50 -12.71
CA LYS A 167 -17.13 -5.31 -11.84
C LYS A 167 -16.95 -4.95 -10.36
N ILE A 168 -15.71 -4.74 -9.91
CA ILE A 168 -15.41 -4.29 -8.53
C ILE A 168 -16.07 -2.94 -8.27
N ARG A 169 -15.84 -1.94 -9.14
CA ARG A 169 -16.41 -0.59 -8.97
C ARG A 169 -17.94 -0.58 -8.96
N MET A 170 -18.55 -1.48 -9.71
CA MET A 170 -20.01 -1.62 -9.80
C MET A 170 -20.59 -2.58 -8.75
N HIS A 171 -19.78 -3.09 -7.82
CA HIS A 171 -20.17 -4.11 -6.83
C HIS A 171 -20.88 -5.32 -7.45
N ALA A 172 -20.42 -5.74 -8.62
CA ALA A 172 -21.03 -6.79 -9.43
C ALA A 172 -20.34 -8.16 -9.31
N LEU A 173 -19.32 -8.28 -8.45
CA LEU A 173 -18.75 -9.56 -8.05
C LEU A 173 -19.56 -10.11 -6.87
N ALA A 174 -19.98 -11.37 -6.96
CA ALA A 174 -20.66 -12.03 -5.85
C ALA A 174 -19.63 -12.27 -4.73
N PRO A 175 -19.95 -11.95 -3.46
CA PRO A 175 -19.04 -12.19 -2.35
C PRO A 175 -18.78 -13.69 -2.18
N GLU A 176 -17.52 -14.05 -1.97
CA GLU A 176 -17.04 -15.40 -1.70
C GLU A 176 -16.67 -15.60 -0.23
N LEU A 177 -16.44 -14.51 0.50
CA LEU A 177 -16.29 -14.46 1.96
C LEU A 177 -17.39 -13.61 2.59
N THR A 178 -17.76 -13.92 3.83
CA THR A 178 -18.51 -12.98 4.67
C THR A 178 -17.61 -11.84 5.15
N GLU A 179 -18.22 -10.76 5.65
CA GLU A 179 -17.51 -9.64 6.27
C GLU A 179 -16.66 -10.12 7.46
N GLU A 180 -17.18 -11.04 8.27
CA GLU A 180 -16.49 -11.58 9.44
C GLU A 180 -15.31 -12.48 9.06
N GLU A 181 -15.45 -13.29 8.01
CA GLU A 181 -14.37 -14.13 7.49
C GLU A 181 -13.22 -13.29 6.94
N ALA A 182 -13.55 -12.30 6.10
CA ALA A 182 -12.57 -11.37 5.56
C ALA A 182 -11.91 -10.53 6.67
N ALA A 183 -12.65 -10.16 7.72
CA ALA A 183 -12.09 -9.45 8.87
C ALA A 183 -11.10 -10.31 9.67
N ARG A 184 -11.38 -11.61 9.89
CA ARG A 184 -10.41 -12.52 10.53
C ARG A 184 -9.15 -12.69 9.69
N LEU A 185 -9.29 -12.81 8.37
CA LEU A 185 -8.17 -12.90 7.45
C LEU A 185 -7.32 -11.62 7.43
N LEU A 186 -7.97 -10.46 7.44
CA LEU A 186 -7.28 -9.18 7.57
C LEU A 186 -6.56 -9.07 8.92
N ARG A 187 -7.19 -9.52 10.02
CA ARG A 187 -6.58 -9.47 11.35
C ARG A 187 -5.27 -10.25 11.39
N ILE A 188 -5.26 -11.51 10.94
CA ILE A 188 -4.04 -12.33 11.00
C ILE A 188 -2.93 -11.77 10.10
N SER A 189 -3.30 -11.22 8.94
CA SER A 189 -2.35 -10.60 8.00
C SER A 189 -1.77 -9.29 8.54
N ALA A 190 -2.59 -8.49 9.23
CA ALA A 190 -2.13 -7.28 9.90
C ALA A 190 -1.18 -7.60 11.06
N ILE A 191 -1.46 -8.66 11.84
CA ILE A 191 -0.56 -9.14 12.89
C ILE A 191 0.79 -9.59 12.30
N GLN A 192 0.77 -10.35 11.20
CA GLN A 192 2.00 -10.72 10.49
C GLN A 192 2.83 -9.49 10.10
N ALA A 193 2.17 -8.44 9.58
CA ALA A 193 2.86 -7.20 9.23
C ALA A 193 3.48 -6.48 10.44
N VAL A 194 2.85 -6.55 11.62
CA VAL A 194 3.43 -6.04 12.88
C VAL A 194 4.69 -6.83 13.26
N TYR A 195 4.63 -8.16 13.21
CA TYR A 195 5.80 -9.00 13.51
C TYR A 195 6.96 -8.72 12.56
N ASN A 196 6.68 -8.61 11.26
CA ASN A 196 7.70 -8.33 10.27
C ASN A 196 8.21 -6.88 10.37
N ALA A 197 7.39 -5.93 10.83
CA ALA A 197 7.86 -4.57 11.15
C ALA A 197 8.89 -4.55 12.29
N ARG A 198 8.75 -5.42 13.31
CA ARG A 198 9.77 -5.61 14.36
C ARG A 198 11.07 -6.16 13.77
N ALA A 199 10.98 -7.10 12.84
CA ALA A 199 12.16 -7.64 12.15
C ALA A 199 12.87 -6.61 11.25
N TYR A 200 12.20 -5.54 10.82
CA TYR A 200 12.82 -4.42 10.11
C TYR A 200 13.33 -3.28 11.01
N CYS A 201 12.87 -3.18 12.26
CA CYS A 201 13.18 -2.06 13.15
C CYS A 201 13.63 -2.54 14.53
N ARG A 202 14.93 -2.38 14.83
CA ARG A 202 15.57 -2.78 16.10
C ARG A 202 14.86 -2.20 17.33
N ASN A 203 14.45 -0.93 17.22
CA ASN A 203 13.84 -0.17 18.30
C ASN A 203 12.32 -0.01 18.11
N PHE A 204 11.65 -0.99 17.49
CA PHE A 204 10.21 -0.93 17.22
C PHE A 204 9.39 -0.59 18.48
N ASP A 205 9.77 -1.16 19.63
CA ASP A 205 9.09 -0.91 20.91
C ASP A 205 9.33 0.49 21.48
N GLN A 206 10.29 1.25 20.96
CA GLN A 206 10.53 2.65 21.36
C GLN A 206 9.73 3.63 20.51
N LEU A 207 9.30 3.23 19.30
CA LEU A 207 8.45 4.04 18.42
C LEU A 207 7.15 4.46 19.11
N THR A 208 6.59 5.59 18.67
CA THR A 208 5.23 6.00 19.05
C THR A 208 4.18 5.09 18.41
N GLY A 209 2.95 5.11 18.93
CA GLY A 209 1.83 4.35 18.33
C GLY A 209 1.65 4.62 16.83
N PRO A 210 1.59 5.89 16.38
CA PRO A 210 1.54 6.22 14.96
C PRO A 210 2.72 5.67 14.14
N GLN A 211 3.95 5.78 14.65
CA GLN A 211 5.14 5.25 13.97
C GLN A 211 5.10 3.73 13.81
N GLN A 212 4.72 3.00 14.86
CA GLN A 212 4.52 1.55 14.78
C GLN A 212 3.44 1.19 13.74
N MET A 213 2.33 1.92 13.73
CA MET A 213 1.25 1.72 12.77
C MET A 213 1.68 2.01 11.34
N ALA A 214 2.48 3.06 11.12
CA ALA A 214 3.01 3.45 9.81
C ALA A 214 3.93 2.37 9.24
N LEU A 215 4.89 1.90 10.03
CA LEU A 215 5.81 0.85 9.60
C LEU A 215 5.05 -0.46 9.32
N SER A 216 4.08 -0.82 10.17
CA SER A 216 3.22 -1.98 9.94
C SER A 216 2.42 -1.87 8.64
N GLN A 217 1.94 -0.68 8.28
CA GLN A 217 1.27 -0.46 6.98
C GLN A 217 2.23 -0.61 5.79
N LEU A 218 3.47 -0.09 5.90
CA LEU A 218 4.49 -0.26 4.86
C LEU A 218 4.79 -1.75 4.63
N VAL A 219 4.97 -2.50 5.72
CA VAL A 219 5.22 -3.94 5.66
C VAL A 219 4.02 -4.69 5.11
N PHE A 220 2.79 -4.34 5.50
CA PHE A 220 1.58 -4.95 4.94
C PHE A 220 1.51 -4.78 3.42
N GLN A 221 1.76 -3.55 2.94
CA GLN A 221 1.65 -3.23 1.52
C GLN A 221 2.80 -3.81 0.69
N MET A 222 4.04 -3.72 1.18
CA MET A 222 5.24 -4.01 0.40
C MET A 222 5.83 -5.38 0.68
N GLY A 223 5.50 -5.97 1.85
CA GLY A 223 6.09 -7.22 2.32
C GLY A 223 7.62 -7.16 2.31
N VAL A 224 8.23 -8.17 1.72
CA VAL A 224 9.69 -8.28 1.55
C VAL A 224 10.31 -7.15 0.72
N ASN A 225 9.55 -6.48 -0.16
CA ASN A 225 10.12 -5.41 -0.98
C ASN A 225 10.42 -4.13 -0.18
N LEU A 226 10.03 -4.06 1.10
CA LEU A 226 10.47 -2.98 1.97
C LEU A 226 12.01 -3.01 2.13
N GLU A 227 12.67 -4.16 1.98
CA GLU A 227 14.15 -4.28 1.98
C GLU A 227 14.82 -3.35 0.96
N GLU A 228 14.18 -3.09 -0.17
CA GLU A 228 14.70 -2.21 -1.23
C GLU A 228 14.72 -0.74 -0.80
N PHE A 229 14.03 -0.38 0.28
CA PHE A 229 14.05 0.96 0.87
C PHE A 229 15.19 1.10 1.87
N ALA A 230 16.40 0.67 1.47
CA ALA A 230 17.56 0.57 2.34
C ALA A 230 17.88 1.89 3.06
N GLN A 231 17.78 3.05 2.39
CA GLN A 231 18.02 4.35 3.03
C GLN A 231 17.01 4.66 4.15
N PHE A 232 15.73 4.33 3.93
CA PHE A 232 14.69 4.49 4.95
C PHE A 232 14.92 3.52 6.11
N LEU A 233 15.23 2.26 5.83
CA LEU A 233 15.49 1.26 6.86
C LEU A 233 16.75 1.60 7.67
N SER A 234 17.82 2.07 7.03
CA SER A 234 19.02 2.58 7.73
C SER A 234 18.67 3.78 8.60
N ALA A 235 17.97 4.78 8.05
CA ALA A 235 17.53 5.95 8.81
C ALA A 235 16.67 5.55 10.02
N MET A 236 15.69 4.67 9.84
CA MET A 236 14.83 4.15 10.92
C MET A 236 15.60 3.44 12.04
N ASN A 237 16.70 2.78 11.72
CA ASN A 237 17.53 2.05 12.69
C ASN A 237 18.70 2.88 13.24
N GLY A 238 18.79 4.16 12.86
CA GLY A 238 19.87 5.06 13.28
C GLY A 238 21.20 4.83 12.57
N ASP A 239 21.22 4.00 11.53
CA ASP A 239 22.42 3.73 10.73
C ASP A 239 22.60 4.82 9.68
N GLY A 240 23.79 5.44 9.63
CA GLY A 240 24.14 6.43 8.60
C GLY A 240 23.60 7.85 8.86
N TYR A 241 22.92 8.10 9.97
CA TYR A 241 22.71 9.46 10.46
C TYR A 241 23.97 9.93 11.19
N GLU A 242 24.99 10.34 10.42
CA GLU A 242 26.05 11.18 10.98
C GLU A 242 25.45 12.59 11.09
N PRO A 243 25.16 13.10 12.30
CA PRO A 243 24.85 14.51 12.43
C PRO A 243 26.05 15.24 11.84
N VAL A 244 25.84 15.98 10.75
CA VAL A 244 26.89 16.87 10.24
C VAL A 244 27.20 17.81 11.38
N SER A 245 28.23 17.45 12.15
CA SER A 245 28.84 18.29 13.16
C SER A 245 29.56 19.35 12.37
N LEU A 246 28.78 20.29 11.83
CA LEU A 246 29.29 21.64 11.63
C LEU A 246 29.84 22.03 13.01
N ASP A 247 31.05 22.58 13.00
CA ASP A 247 31.92 22.98 14.12
C ASP A 247 31.27 23.98 15.12
N THR A 248 29.93 24.05 15.14
CA THR A 248 29.05 24.95 15.87
C THR A 248 28.27 24.28 17.01
N GLY A 249 28.59 23.05 17.41
CA GLY A 249 28.07 22.46 18.66
C GLY A 249 26.55 22.26 18.72
N VAL A 250 25.85 22.35 17.59
CA VAL A 250 24.41 22.08 17.51
C VAL A 250 24.25 20.58 17.30
N GLN A 251 23.98 19.86 18.38
CA GLN A 251 23.54 18.47 18.33
C GLN A 251 22.31 18.39 17.43
N ALA A 252 22.36 17.54 16.40
CA ALA A 252 21.18 17.24 15.60
C ALA A 252 20.02 16.85 16.51
N THR A 253 18.88 17.49 16.32
CA THR A 253 17.72 17.20 17.16
C THR A 253 17.05 15.91 16.72
N GLU A 254 16.38 15.21 17.64
CA GLU A 254 15.52 14.07 17.31
C GLU A 254 14.50 14.43 16.20
N SER A 255 14.05 15.69 16.16
CA SER A 255 13.20 16.20 15.08
C SER A 255 13.86 16.13 13.70
N ASP A 256 15.16 16.39 13.59
CA ASP A 256 15.88 16.36 12.32
C ASP A 256 16.06 14.93 11.81
N HIS A 257 16.28 13.99 12.73
CA HIS A 257 16.30 12.56 12.42
C HIS A 257 14.97 12.10 11.79
N TRP A 258 13.83 12.40 12.42
CA TRP A 258 12.53 11.99 11.90
C TRP A 258 12.15 12.68 10.59
N LYS A 259 12.57 13.94 10.39
CA LYS A 259 12.44 14.60 9.08
C LYS A 259 13.26 13.89 8.00
N TYR A 260 14.46 13.43 8.33
CA TYR A 260 15.29 12.66 7.40
C TYR A 260 14.63 11.31 7.05
N VAL A 261 14.12 10.58 8.06
CA VAL A 261 13.32 9.37 7.85
C VAL A 261 12.16 9.63 6.88
N GLN A 262 11.37 10.69 7.12
CA GLN A 262 10.28 11.06 6.22
C GLN A 262 10.77 11.38 4.80
N ALA A 263 11.87 12.12 4.66
CA ALA A 263 12.43 12.50 3.37
C ALA A 263 12.82 11.28 2.51
N THR A 264 13.45 10.26 3.11
CA THR A 264 13.83 9.03 2.40
C THR A 264 12.64 8.31 1.78
N LEU A 265 11.45 8.36 2.42
CA LEU A 265 10.22 7.82 1.84
C LEU A 265 9.61 8.76 0.80
N MET A 266 9.61 10.07 1.05
CA MET A 266 9.02 11.07 0.13
C MET A 266 9.68 11.04 -1.25
N ASP A 267 10.98 10.78 -1.31
CA ASP A 267 11.75 10.72 -2.57
C ASP A 267 11.54 9.40 -3.35
N SER A 268 10.78 8.45 -2.79
CA SER A 268 10.57 7.14 -3.39
C SER A 268 9.49 7.15 -4.50
N GLN A 269 9.64 6.23 -5.47
CA GLN A 269 8.62 6.01 -6.49
C GLN A 269 7.29 5.54 -5.90
N TRP A 270 7.34 4.82 -4.77
CA TRP A 270 6.13 4.40 -4.05
C TRP A 270 5.33 5.62 -3.57
N ALA A 271 6.00 6.61 -2.95
CA ALA A 271 5.33 7.80 -2.44
C ALA A 271 4.69 8.62 -3.57
N HIS A 272 5.35 8.74 -4.72
CA HIS A 272 4.77 9.44 -5.87
C HIS A 272 3.62 8.68 -6.54
N ARG A 273 3.66 7.33 -6.58
CA ARG A 273 2.62 6.51 -7.20
C ARG A 273 1.37 6.39 -6.34
N TYR A 274 1.54 6.29 -5.01
CA TYR A 274 0.47 6.08 -4.05
C TYR A 274 0.29 7.28 -3.12
N SER A 275 0.41 8.48 -3.68
CA SER A 275 0.60 9.73 -2.94
C SER A 275 -0.45 10.06 -1.89
N GLY A 276 -1.73 9.72 -2.13
CA GLY A 276 -2.79 9.89 -1.12
C GLY A 276 -2.66 8.95 0.09
N ARG A 277 -2.11 7.75 -0.10
CA ARG A 277 -1.80 6.82 1.00
C ARG A 277 -0.48 7.20 1.66
N ALA A 278 0.52 7.50 0.83
CA ALA A 278 1.86 7.83 1.26
C ALA A 278 1.88 9.07 2.16
N SER A 279 1.05 10.09 1.88
CA SER A 279 0.95 11.27 2.74
C SER A 279 0.63 10.92 4.18
N THR A 280 -0.37 10.06 4.40
CA THR A 280 -0.81 9.63 5.73
C THR A 280 0.23 8.75 6.40
N VAL A 281 0.80 7.76 5.70
CA VAL A 281 1.82 6.86 6.27
C VAL A 281 3.11 7.60 6.62
N ILE A 282 3.61 8.46 5.74
CA ILE A 282 4.83 9.23 6.00
C ILE A 282 4.62 10.24 7.13
N ALA A 283 3.45 10.89 7.18
CA ALA A 283 3.14 11.87 8.24
C ALA A 283 3.18 11.25 9.64
N MET A 284 2.77 9.99 9.79
CA MET A 284 2.81 9.27 11.07
C MET A 284 4.22 9.06 11.63
N PHE A 285 5.29 9.27 10.85
CA PHE A 285 6.65 9.28 11.36
C PHE A 285 7.03 10.57 12.10
N ASP A 286 6.20 11.61 12.04
CA ASP A 286 6.37 12.82 12.86
C ASP A 286 6.16 12.50 14.35
N PRO A 287 7.13 12.78 15.24
CA PRO A 287 6.98 12.56 16.68
C PRO A 287 5.76 13.27 17.29
N HIS A 288 5.32 14.38 16.68
CA HIS A 288 4.18 15.19 17.12
C HIS A 288 2.92 14.90 16.30
N TYR A 289 2.86 13.75 15.60
CA TYR A 289 1.72 13.41 14.74
C TYR A 289 0.38 13.47 15.48
N LEU A 290 0.34 13.05 16.75
CA LEU A 290 -0.90 13.06 17.55
C LEU A 290 -1.42 14.48 17.86
N ASP A 291 -0.56 15.50 17.83
CA ASP A 291 -0.95 16.87 18.16
C ASP A 291 -1.68 17.54 16.99
N ASP A 292 -1.22 17.29 15.75
CA ASP A 292 -1.85 17.81 14.53
C ASP A 292 -1.67 16.83 13.34
N PRO A 293 -2.45 15.73 13.30
CA PRO A 293 -2.37 14.76 12.20
C PRO A 293 -2.62 15.40 10.84
N SER A 294 -3.64 16.26 10.75
CA SER A 294 -4.02 16.94 9.51
C SER A 294 -2.97 17.94 9.03
N GLY A 295 -2.25 18.60 9.93
CA GLY A 295 -1.10 19.42 9.59
C GLY A 295 0.07 18.60 9.10
N ALA A 296 0.39 17.49 9.77
CA ALA A 296 1.48 16.58 9.36
C ALA A 296 1.23 16.02 7.95
N GLU A 297 0.02 15.52 7.68
CA GLU A 297 -0.38 15.03 6.36
C GLU A 297 -0.25 16.11 5.28
N ARG A 298 -0.74 17.33 5.54
CA ARG A 298 -0.63 18.45 4.58
C ARG A 298 0.82 18.84 4.29
N ARG A 299 1.72 18.76 5.29
CA ARG A 299 3.15 19.04 5.08
C ARG A 299 3.76 18.04 4.10
N VAL A 300 3.48 16.75 4.29
CA VAL A 300 3.95 15.70 3.37
C VAL A 300 3.29 15.85 1.99
N GLU A 301 1.97 16.06 1.95
CA GLU A 301 1.23 16.23 0.70
C GLU A 301 1.76 17.40 -0.13
N ALA A 302 2.15 18.51 0.51
CA ALA A 302 2.73 19.66 -0.17
C ALA A 302 4.09 19.34 -0.85
N VAL A 303 4.85 18.39 -0.32
CA VAL A 303 6.11 17.90 -0.93
C VAL A 303 5.79 16.95 -2.09
N LEU A 304 4.88 16.00 -1.89
CA LEU A 304 4.52 15.01 -2.91
C LEU A 304 3.74 15.62 -4.09
N HIS A 305 2.96 16.67 -3.84
CA HIS A 305 2.17 17.42 -4.82
C HIS A 305 2.38 18.92 -4.65
N PRO A 306 3.52 19.46 -5.12
CA PRO A 306 3.75 20.89 -5.05
C PRO A 306 2.61 21.61 -5.79
N PRO A 307 2.02 22.66 -5.19
CA PRO A 307 0.90 23.37 -5.80
C PRO A 307 1.33 23.84 -7.18
N LYS A 308 0.63 23.36 -8.21
CA LYS A 308 0.84 23.85 -9.57
C LYS A 308 0.46 25.31 -9.56
N HIS A 309 1.44 26.21 -9.55
CA HIS A 309 1.21 27.62 -9.82
C HIS A 309 0.49 27.68 -11.16
N ARG A 310 -0.84 27.89 -11.13
CA ARG A 310 -1.58 28.27 -12.31
C ARG A 310 -0.91 29.56 -12.74
N ARG A 311 -0.09 29.50 -13.79
CA ARG A 311 0.35 30.67 -14.52
C ARG A 311 -0.94 31.39 -14.90
N THR A 312 -1.30 32.38 -14.10
CA THR A 312 -2.29 33.38 -14.46
C THR A 312 -1.73 34.00 -15.73
N ARG A 313 -2.15 33.47 -16.88
CA ARG A 313 -1.89 34.12 -18.15
C ARG A 313 -2.40 35.54 -17.94
N PRO A 314 -1.57 36.58 -18.10
CA PRO A 314 -2.05 37.93 -18.00
C PRO A 314 -3.18 38.07 -19.02
N SER A 315 -4.40 38.27 -18.52
CA SER A 315 -5.52 38.67 -19.36
C SER A 315 -5.11 39.98 -19.99
N ALA A 316 -4.77 39.93 -21.28
CA ALA A 316 -4.53 41.12 -22.09
C ALA A 316 -5.86 41.85 -22.27
N HIS A 317 -6.30 42.58 -21.24
CA HIS A 317 -7.43 43.47 -21.33
C HIS A 317 -7.25 44.69 -20.40
N MET A 318 -6.30 45.54 -20.77
CA MET A 318 -6.23 46.98 -20.51
C MET A 318 -5.18 47.46 -21.51
N VAL A 319 -5.48 48.25 -22.54
CA VAL A 319 -5.87 49.66 -22.45
C VAL A 319 -6.74 50.00 -23.67
N ARG A 320 -7.98 50.46 -23.44
CA ARG A 320 -8.69 51.28 -24.42
C ARG A 320 -8.70 52.69 -23.87
N THR A 321 -7.78 53.50 -24.38
CA THR A 321 -7.73 54.95 -24.21
C THR A 321 -9.07 55.55 -24.59
N GLY A 322 -9.73 56.17 -23.62
CA GLY A 322 -10.95 56.94 -23.83
C GLY A 322 -10.61 58.23 -24.57
N SER A 323 -11.16 58.40 -25.77
CA SER A 323 -11.27 59.72 -26.38
C SER A 323 -12.53 59.81 -27.24
N HIS A 324 -13.33 60.83 -26.88
CA HIS A 324 -14.34 61.55 -27.65
C HIS A 324 -15.76 61.01 -27.90
N LYS A 325 -16.69 61.80 -27.33
CA LYS A 325 -17.90 62.41 -27.94
C LYS A 325 -19.17 61.56 -28.11
N ALA A 326 -20.18 61.95 -27.34
CA ALA A 326 -21.62 61.84 -27.67
C ALA A 326 -21.95 62.71 -28.91
N PRO A 327 -23.18 62.72 -29.49
CA PRO A 327 -24.42 62.05 -29.06
C PRO A 327 -25.22 61.38 -30.22
N ALA A 328 -26.29 60.63 -29.90
CA ALA A 328 -27.57 60.66 -30.62
C ALA A 328 -28.58 59.69 -29.98
N ALA A 329 -29.83 60.16 -29.87
CA ALA A 329 -30.93 59.48 -29.22
C ALA A 329 -31.81 58.68 -30.20
N ARG A 330 -32.27 57.50 -29.71
CA ARG A 330 -33.57 56.82 -29.98
C ARG A 330 -33.89 56.36 -31.43
N PRO A 331 -34.97 55.57 -31.66
CA PRO A 331 -35.53 54.42 -30.92
C PRO A 331 -35.95 53.25 -31.86
N SER A 332 -36.12 52.01 -31.35
CA SER A 332 -36.97 50.95 -31.97
C SER A 332 -37.07 49.74 -31.02
N SER A 333 -38.20 49.50 -30.36
CA SER A 333 -39.38 48.76 -30.82
C SER A 333 -39.24 47.23 -30.85
N ARG A 334 -40.15 46.59 -30.09
CA ARG A 334 -40.83 45.29 -30.30
C ARG A 334 -40.01 44.07 -30.78
N GLN A 335 -39.96 43.03 -29.96
CA GLN A 335 -40.85 41.85 -30.13
C GLN A 335 -40.69 40.85 -28.97
N SER A 336 -41.73 40.75 -28.15
CA SER A 336 -41.98 39.58 -27.32
C SER A 336 -42.83 38.59 -28.12
N ALA A 337 -42.31 37.40 -28.39
CA ALA A 337 -43.07 36.29 -28.96
C ALA A 337 -42.66 34.95 -28.31
N ARG A 338 -43.28 34.70 -27.16
CA ARG A 338 -43.89 33.44 -26.70
C ARG A 338 -43.91 32.28 -27.72
N LYS A 339 -43.33 31.12 -27.37
CA LYS A 339 -43.86 29.75 -27.61
C LYS A 339 -43.21 28.80 -26.58
N ARG A 340 -43.91 28.37 -25.53
CA ARG A 340 -44.95 27.33 -25.37
C ARG A 340 -44.35 25.97 -25.00
N LYS A 341 -44.51 25.64 -23.72
CA LYS A 341 -44.47 24.31 -23.09
C LYS A 341 -45.43 23.34 -23.78
N THR A 342 -44.98 22.10 -23.97
CA THR A 342 -45.75 20.88 -23.73
C THR A 342 -44.85 19.99 -22.88
N ALA A 343 -45.46 19.38 -21.86
CA ALA A 343 -44.85 18.93 -20.61
C ALA A 343 -43.88 17.75 -20.74
#